data_AF-A0A836RFI4-F1
#
_entry.id   AF-A0A836RFI4-F1
#
_cell.length_a   1.000
_cell.length_b   1.000
_cell.length_c   1.000
_cell.angle_alpha   90.00
_cell.angle_beta   90.00
_cell.angle_gamma   90.00
#
_symmetry.space_group_name_H-M   'P 1'
#
loop_
_entity.id
_entity.type
_entity.pdbx_description
1 polymer ?
#
loop_
_entity_poly.entity_id
_entity_poly.type
_entity_poly.pdbx_seq_one_letter_code
_entity_poly.pdbx_strand_id
1 'polypeptide(L)'
;RAIGHRRRQFVLSTKVGETFRDGRSSYDFSRQAVEASVHRSLKRLKTDVLDLVFIHSNGDDLTILRQTDVVETLLALRDRGDVRAIGLSGKTVQGARAALPWADALMVEYHLNDRSHETVIEEAGRAGLGVVVKKGLASGRLAPALAIPFVISNRFVSSLVIGGVNLAHIRANLQLAASSDRLAG
;
A
#
# COMPACT_ATOMS: atom_id res chain seq x y z
N ARG A 1 17.41 5.49 14.77
CA ARG A 1 16.26 5.15 13.90
C ARG A 1 15.49 6.43 13.60
N ALA A 2 15.14 6.66 12.34
CA ALA A 2 14.70 7.98 11.84
C ALA A 2 13.45 8.57 12.53
N ILE A 3 12.46 7.74 12.89
CA ILE A 3 11.12 8.24 13.29
C ILE A 3 10.63 7.82 14.68
N GLY A 4 11.36 6.99 15.43
CA GLY A 4 10.85 6.39 16.68
C GLY A 4 10.37 7.40 17.73
N HIS A 5 11.12 8.50 17.92
CA HIS A 5 10.80 9.57 18.87
C HIS A 5 9.60 10.44 18.45
N ARG A 6 9.15 10.36 17.20
CA ARG A 6 8.02 11.11 16.62
C ARG A 6 7.01 10.19 15.95
N ARG A 7 6.96 8.91 16.33
CA ARG A 7 6.14 7.86 15.71
C ARG A 7 4.67 8.26 15.50
N ARG A 8 4.09 8.99 16.46
CA ARG A 8 2.70 9.46 16.44
C ARG A 8 2.39 10.47 15.34
N GLN A 9 3.40 11.06 14.70
CA GLN A 9 3.23 12.03 13.61
C GLN A 9 3.15 11.37 12.22
N PHE A 10 3.28 10.05 12.16
CA PHE A 10 3.33 9.30 10.90
C PHE A 10 2.28 8.19 10.91
N VAL A 11 1.65 7.97 9.75
CA VAL A 11 0.94 6.74 9.45
C VAL A 11 1.94 5.74 8.86
N LEU A 12 2.22 4.67 9.58
CA LEU A 12 3.17 3.63 9.20
C LEU A 12 2.49 2.48 8.48
N SER A 13 2.79 2.38 7.19
CA SER A 13 2.46 1.22 6.38
C SER A 13 3.66 0.29 6.22
N THR A 14 3.45 -1.02 6.36
CA THR A 14 4.42 -2.07 6.02
C THR A 14 3.73 -3.21 5.28
N LYS A 15 4.47 -4.27 4.93
CA LYS A 15 3.93 -5.42 4.20
C LYS A 15 4.39 -6.76 4.78
N VAL A 16 3.61 -7.81 4.52
CA VAL A 16 3.90 -9.20 4.88
C VAL A 16 3.86 -10.11 3.66
N GLY A 17 4.37 -11.34 3.77
CA GLY A 17 4.34 -12.33 2.70
C GLY A 17 5.65 -12.44 1.92
N GLU A 18 6.20 -11.32 1.47
CA GLU A 18 7.50 -11.33 0.76
C GLU A 18 8.68 -11.13 1.72
N THR A 19 9.73 -11.93 1.53
CA THR A 19 11.06 -11.67 2.06
C THR A 19 12.04 -11.52 0.91
N PHE A 20 12.76 -10.39 0.85
CA PHE A 20 13.81 -10.16 -0.13
C PHE A 20 15.18 -10.33 0.54
N ARG A 21 15.99 -11.27 0.03
CA ARG A 21 17.38 -11.52 0.48
C ARG A 21 18.25 -11.80 -0.73
N ASP A 22 19.44 -11.19 -0.75
CA ASP A 22 20.48 -11.45 -1.76
C ASP A 22 19.97 -11.42 -3.21
N GLY A 23 19.12 -10.43 -3.52
CA GLY A 23 18.58 -10.25 -4.87
C GLY A 23 17.37 -11.14 -5.21
N ARG A 24 16.90 -11.98 -4.28
CA ARG A 24 15.82 -12.95 -4.53
C ARG A 24 14.66 -12.74 -3.57
N SER A 25 13.46 -12.75 -4.13
CA SER A 25 12.21 -12.77 -3.35
C SER A 25 11.80 -14.21 -3.04
N SER A 26 11.50 -14.48 -1.78
CA SER A 26 10.74 -15.65 -1.35
C SER A 26 9.40 -15.21 -0.75
N TYR A 27 8.40 -16.08 -0.86
CA TYR A 27 7.04 -15.79 -0.42
C TYR A 27 6.55 -16.86 0.54
N ASP A 28 6.06 -16.43 1.69
CA ASP A 28 5.46 -17.29 2.71
C ASP A 28 4.29 -16.55 3.35
N PHE A 29 3.09 -17.06 3.06
CA PHE A 29 1.81 -16.50 3.49
C PHE A 29 1.17 -17.35 4.60
N SER A 30 1.90 -18.30 5.19
CA SER A 30 1.44 -19.07 6.34
C SER A 30 1.25 -18.17 7.56
N ARG A 31 0.36 -18.59 8.46
CA ARG A 31 0.10 -17.88 9.73
C ARG A 31 1.39 -17.56 10.49
N GLN A 32 2.25 -18.56 10.68
CA GLN A 32 3.49 -18.42 11.45
C GLN A 32 4.42 -17.37 10.82
N ALA A 33 4.57 -17.37 9.49
CA ALA A 33 5.45 -16.42 8.81
C ALA A 33 4.92 -14.99 8.89
N VAL A 34 3.59 -14.82 8.75
CA VAL A 34 2.91 -13.52 8.83
C VAL A 34 3.02 -12.93 10.23
N GLU A 35 2.68 -13.69 11.27
CA GLU A 35 2.81 -13.27 12.67
C GLU A 35 4.26 -12.90 13.01
N ALA A 36 5.22 -13.74 12.61
CA ALA A 36 6.64 -13.47 12.82
C ALA A 36 7.09 -12.20 12.08
N SER A 37 6.54 -11.92 10.89
CA SER A 37 6.85 -10.71 10.12
C SER A 37 6.32 -9.44 10.78
N VAL A 38 5.09 -9.48 11.30
CA VAL A 38 4.50 -8.36 12.07
C VAL A 38 5.31 -8.11 13.34
N HIS A 39 5.60 -9.15 14.13
CA HIS A 39 6.41 -9.01 15.34
C HIS A 39 7.81 -8.44 15.05
N ARG A 40 8.47 -8.93 14.00
CA ARG A 40 9.76 -8.35 13.55
C ARG A 40 9.61 -6.89 13.16
N SER A 41 8.52 -6.50 12.50
CA SER A 41 8.26 -5.12 12.08
C SER A 41 8.08 -4.18 13.27
N LEU A 42 7.25 -4.57 14.25
CA LEU A 42 7.07 -3.85 15.52
C LEU A 42 8.42 -3.62 16.23
N LYS A 43 9.21 -4.70 16.40
CA LYS A 43 10.56 -4.63 16.97
C LYS A 43 11.50 -3.77 16.14
N ARG A 44 11.43 -3.81 14.81
CA ARG A 44 12.25 -3.00 13.87
C ARG A 44 11.82 -1.53 13.76
N LEU A 45 10.61 -1.20 14.16
CA LEU A 45 10.12 0.17 14.14
C LEU A 45 10.13 0.81 15.54
N LYS A 46 10.32 0.01 16.61
CA LYS A 46 10.19 0.43 18.02
C LYS A 46 8.81 1.01 18.30
N THR A 47 7.79 0.28 17.91
CA THR A 47 6.38 0.64 18.10
C THR A 47 5.64 -0.61 18.56
N ASP A 48 4.57 -0.41 19.32
CA ASP A 48 3.63 -1.41 19.79
C ASP A 48 2.52 -1.70 18.74
N VAL A 49 2.24 -0.73 17.87
CA VAL A 49 1.22 -0.86 16.82
C VAL A 49 1.71 -0.45 15.43
N LEU A 50 1.28 -1.20 14.40
CA LEU A 50 1.38 -0.82 12.98
C LEU A 50 0.08 -0.18 12.51
N ASP A 51 0.14 0.93 11.76
CA ASP A 51 -1.08 1.59 11.31
C ASP A 51 -1.74 0.85 10.14
N LEU A 52 -0.94 0.34 9.20
CA LEU A 52 -1.45 -0.36 8.02
C LEU A 52 -0.52 -1.50 7.58
N VAL A 53 -1.05 -2.71 7.41
CA VAL A 53 -0.29 -3.85 6.88
C VAL A 53 -0.91 -4.36 5.58
N PHE A 54 -0.13 -4.34 4.51
CA PHE A 54 -0.55 -4.92 3.23
C PHE A 54 -0.01 -6.34 3.04
N ILE A 55 -0.80 -7.23 2.45
CA ILE A 55 -0.31 -8.45 1.82
C ILE A 55 0.57 -8.07 0.63
N HIS A 56 1.82 -8.52 0.59
CA HIS A 56 2.75 -8.27 -0.51
C HIS A 56 2.69 -9.39 -1.54
N SER A 57 1.83 -9.21 -2.55
CA SER A 57 1.57 -10.25 -3.53
C SER A 57 2.76 -10.50 -4.49
N ASN A 58 2.96 -11.76 -4.85
CA ASN A 58 3.86 -12.17 -5.94
C ASN A 58 3.22 -11.98 -7.34
N GLY A 59 1.91 -11.76 -7.42
CA GLY A 59 1.12 -11.61 -8.65
C GLY A 59 0.00 -12.64 -8.79
N ASP A 60 0.06 -13.74 -8.04
CA ASP A 60 -1.03 -14.71 -7.95
C ASP A 60 -1.97 -14.35 -6.79
N ASP A 61 -2.62 -13.19 -6.92
CA ASP A 61 -3.39 -12.59 -5.84
C ASP A 61 -4.50 -13.54 -5.35
N LEU A 62 -5.24 -14.18 -6.26
CA LEU A 62 -6.40 -15.01 -5.88
C LEU A 62 -5.98 -16.25 -5.09
N THR A 63 -4.89 -16.92 -5.48
CA THR A 63 -4.36 -18.06 -4.73
C THR A 63 -3.92 -17.62 -3.33
N ILE A 64 -3.20 -16.50 -3.22
CA ILE A 64 -2.78 -15.96 -1.92
C ILE A 64 -3.99 -15.69 -1.03
N LEU A 65 -5.01 -15.01 -1.56
CA LEU A 65 -6.19 -14.63 -0.77
C LEU A 65 -7.08 -15.81 -0.37
N ARG A 66 -7.15 -16.87 -1.19
CA ARG A 66 -8.13 -17.95 -1.01
C ARG A 66 -7.54 -19.25 -0.48
N GLN A 67 -6.24 -19.46 -0.62
CA GLN A 67 -5.58 -20.74 -0.36
C GLN A 67 -4.44 -20.63 0.64
N THR A 68 -4.32 -19.50 1.35
CA THR A 68 -3.31 -19.31 2.39
C THR A 68 -3.95 -18.67 3.63
N ASP A 69 -3.25 -18.74 4.77
CA ASP A 69 -3.76 -18.24 6.05
C ASP A 69 -3.69 -16.71 6.19
N VAL A 70 -3.11 -15.99 5.21
CA VAL A 70 -2.69 -14.60 5.41
C VAL A 70 -3.84 -13.66 5.75
N VAL A 71 -5.01 -13.83 5.11
CA VAL A 71 -6.17 -12.94 5.33
C VAL A 71 -6.70 -13.13 6.75
N GLU A 72 -6.97 -14.37 7.14
CA GLU A 72 -7.44 -14.71 8.49
C GLU A 72 -6.45 -14.31 9.58
N THR A 73 -5.15 -14.47 9.30
CA THR A 73 -4.09 -14.08 10.23
C THR A 73 -4.04 -12.56 10.42
N LEU A 74 -4.14 -11.79 9.33
CA LEU A 74 -4.15 -10.32 9.42
C LEU A 74 -5.42 -9.80 10.10
N LEU A 75 -6.58 -10.42 9.86
CA LEU A 75 -7.81 -10.10 10.59
C LEU A 75 -7.62 -10.32 12.09
N ALA A 76 -7.08 -11.47 12.50
CA ALA A 76 -6.83 -11.76 13.91
C ALA A 76 -5.80 -10.81 14.56
N LEU A 77 -4.78 -10.38 13.82
CA LEU A 77 -3.80 -9.39 14.31
C LEU A 77 -4.42 -7.98 14.42
N ARG A 78 -5.36 -7.65 13.53
CA ARG A 78 -6.14 -6.41 13.63
C ARG A 78 -7.03 -6.42 14.87
N ASP A 79 -7.75 -7.51 15.08
CA ASP A 79 -8.68 -7.65 16.20
C ASP A 79 -7.97 -7.64 17.57
N ARG A 80 -6.70 -8.10 17.63
CA ARG A 80 -5.83 -7.99 18.81
C ARG A 80 -5.24 -6.61 19.03
N GLY A 81 -5.30 -5.72 18.03
CA GLY A 81 -4.75 -4.37 18.10
C GLY A 81 -3.28 -4.23 17.72
N ASP A 82 -2.61 -5.30 17.27
CA ASP A 82 -1.22 -5.24 16.77
C ASP A 82 -1.11 -4.40 15.48
N VAL A 83 -2.20 -4.40 14.69
CA VAL A 83 -2.36 -3.69 13.43
C VAL A 83 -3.69 -2.92 13.45
N ARG A 84 -3.72 -1.67 13.00
CA ARG A 84 -4.97 -0.89 12.95
C ARG A 84 -5.81 -1.15 11.70
N ALA A 85 -5.15 -1.28 10.56
CA ALA A 85 -5.79 -1.50 9.27
C ALA A 85 -5.01 -2.53 8.45
N ILE A 86 -5.71 -3.31 7.65
CA ILE A 86 -5.12 -4.35 6.80
C ILE A 86 -5.54 -4.16 5.35
N GLY A 87 -4.77 -4.72 4.42
CA GLY A 87 -5.08 -4.55 3.01
C GLY A 87 -4.31 -5.45 2.08
N LEU A 88 -4.56 -5.28 0.78
CA LEU A 88 -3.85 -5.97 -0.28
C LEU A 88 -3.00 -5.01 -1.11
N SER A 89 -1.70 -5.28 -1.21
CA SER A 89 -0.85 -4.72 -2.27
C SER A 89 -0.76 -5.73 -3.42
N GLY A 90 -1.84 -5.78 -4.20
CA GLY A 90 -2.05 -6.75 -5.28
C GLY A 90 -1.43 -6.32 -6.61
N LYS A 91 -1.55 -7.18 -7.61
CA LYS A 91 -1.13 -6.89 -9.00
C LYS A 91 -2.27 -7.06 -10.01
N THR A 92 -3.37 -7.69 -9.62
CA THR A 92 -4.49 -8.06 -10.50
C THR A 92 -5.77 -7.37 -10.06
N VAL A 93 -6.61 -7.01 -11.04
CA VAL A 93 -7.93 -6.43 -10.78
C VAL A 93 -8.83 -7.42 -10.03
N GLN A 94 -8.73 -8.72 -10.35
CA GLN A 94 -9.51 -9.76 -9.67
C GLN A 94 -9.11 -9.92 -8.21
N GLY A 95 -7.81 -9.86 -7.90
CA GLY A 95 -7.30 -9.84 -6.53
C GLY A 95 -7.77 -8.62 -5.75
N ALA A 96 -7.65 -7.43 -6.35
CA ALA A 96 -8.15 -6.19 -5.75
C ALA A 96 -9.65 -6.25 -5.43
N ARG A 97 -10.47 -6.77 -6.36
CA ARG A 97 -11.92 -6.98 -6.13
C ARG A 97 -12.20 -8.01 -5.05
N ALA A 98 -11.45 -9.11 -5.02
CA ALA A 98 -11.59 -10.14 -3.99
C ALA A 98 -11.19 -9.65 -2.59
N ALA A 99 -10.44 -8.54 -2.49
CA ALA A 99 -10.07 -7.93 -1.23
C ALA A 99 -11.14 -6.96 -0.67
N LEU A 100 -12.06 -6.47 -1.49
CA LEU A 100 -13.11 -5.51 -1.09
C LEU A 100 -13.90 -5.93 0.16
N PRO A 101 -14.27 -7.20 0.39
CA PRO A 101 -15.10 -7.58 1.54
C PRO A 101 -14.41 -7.51 2.91
N TRP A 102 -13.08 -7.43 2.97
CA TRP A 102 -12.35 -7.55 4.24
C TRP A 102 -11.22 -6.53 4.43
N ALA A 103 -10.71 -5.94 3.35
CA ALA A 103 -9.61 -4.98 3.41
C ALA A 103 -10.10 -3.61 3.87
N ASP A 104 -9.26 -2.91 4.64
CA ASP A 104 -9.45 -1.51 5.00
C ASP A 104 -8.83 -0.59 3.93
N ALA A 105 -7.85 -1.10 3.18
CA ALA A 105 -7.22 -0.39 2.07
C ALA A 105 -6.71 -1.30 0.94
N LEU A 106 -6.68 -0.78 -0.29
CA LEU A 106 -6.02 -1.40 -1.44
C LEU A 106 -4.78 -0.60 -1.84
N MET A 107 -3.70 -1.30 -2.20
CA MET A 107 -2.53 -0.70 -2.84
C MET A 107 -2.39 -1.20 -4.28
N VAL A 108 -2.72 -0.35 -5.24
CA VAL A 108 -2.86 -0.70 -6.67
C VAL A 108 -1.92 0.11 -7.57
N GLU A 109 -1.62 -0.43 -8.74
CA GLU A 109 -0.88 0.29 -9.80
C GLU A 109 -1.87 1.09 -10.65
N TYR A 110 -1.63 2.40 -10.78
CA TYR A 110 -2.46 3.30 -11.56
C TYR A 110 -1.63 4.49 -12.02
N HIS A 111 -1.59 4.73 -13.34
CA HIS A 111 -0.85 5.83 -13.95
C HIS A 111 -1.30 6.04 -15.42
N LEU A 112 -0.80 7.07 -16.10
CA LEU A 112 -1.20 7.41 -17.48
C LEU A 112 -1.14 6.23 -18.47
N ASN A 113 -0.16 5.34 -18.31
CA ASN A 113 0.02 4.17 -19.18
C ASN A 113 -0.70 2.90 -18.71
N ASP A 114 -1.34 2.90 -17.52
CA ASP A 114 -2.04 1.74 -16.97
C ASP A 114 -3.19 2.21 -16.09
N ARG A 115 -4.41 2.07 -16.64
CA ARG A 115 -5.68 2.40 -15.99
C ARG A 115 -6.50 1.14 -15.69
N SER A 116 -5.89 -0.05 -15.77
CA SER A 116 -6.59 -1.32 -15.59
C SER A 116 -7.33 -1.42 -14.25
N HIS A 117 -6.79 -0.80 -13.20
CA HIS A 117 -7.36 -0.80 -11.86
C HIS A 117 -8.38 0.34 -11.61
N GLU A 118 -8.67 1.20 -12.59
CA GLU A 118 -9.51 2.38 -12.39
C GLU A 118 -10.90 2.04 -11.86
N THR A 119 -11.56 1.05 -12.45
CA THR A 119 -12.90 0.64 -11.99
C THR A 119 -12.86 0.10 -10.56
N VAL A 120 -11.86 -0.69 -10.19
CA VAL A 120 -11.75 -1.22 -8.81
C VAL A 120 -11.34 -0.15 -7.80
N ILE A 121 -10.63 0.91 -8.23
CA ILE A 121 -10.38 2.09 -7.40
C ILE A 121 -11.69 2.77 -7.02
N GLU A 122 -12.60 2.94 -7.98
CA GLU A 122 -13.90 3.54 -7.68
C GLU A 122 -14.79 2.63 -6.82
N GLU A 123 -14.79 1.31 -7.10
CA GLU A 123 -15.51 0.32 -6.27
C GLU A 123 -15.03 0.38 -4.81
N ALA A 124 -13.70 0.37 -4.60
CA ALA A 124 -13.10 0.47 -3.28
C ALA A 124 -13.47 1.78 -2.57
N GLY A 125 -13.33 2.91 -3.26
CA GLY A 125 -13.67 4.21 -2.68
C GLY A 125 -15.16 4.36 -2.34
N ARG A 126 -16.07 3.83 -3.17
CA ARG A 126 -17.52 3.79 -2.87
C ARG A 126 -17.84 2.88 -1.69
N ALA A 127 -17.07 1.82 -1.48
CA ALA A 127 -17.18 0.94 -0.32
C ALA A 127 -16.49 1.48 0.95
N GLY A 128 -15.86 2.66 0.88
CA GLY A 128 -15.21 3.31 2.03
C GLY A 128 -13.77 2.87 2.30
N LEU A 129 -13.16 2.11 1.39
CA LEU A 129 -11.77 1.67 1.52
C LEU A 129 -10.80 2.79 1.15
N GLY A 130 -9.64 2.82 1.82
CA GLY A 130 -8.52 3.64 1.39
C GLY A 130 -7.88 3.09 0.11
N VAL A 131 -7.50 3.96 -0.83
CA VAL A 131 -6.78 3.57 -2.05
C VAL A 131 -5.40 4.22 -2.06
N VAL A 132 -4.38 3.38 -2.05
CA VAL A 132 -2.97 3.79 -2.11
C VAL A 132 -2.40 3.44 -3.48
N VAL A 133 -2.06 4.44 -4.27
CA VAL A 133 -1.45 4.20 -5.59
C VAL A 133 0.05 3.97 -5.43
N LYS A 134 0.55 2.87 -5.98
CA LYS A 134 1.98 2.62 -6.21
C LYS A 134 2.32 2.83 -7.67
N LYS A 135 3.59 3.13 -7.93
CA LYS A 135 4.15 3.35 -9.27
C LYS A 135 3.40 4.40 -10.10
N GLY A 136 2.80 5.44 -9.49
CA GLY A 136 2.12 6.52 -10.21
C GLY A 136 2.98 7.19 -11.30
N LEU A 137 4.31 7.17 -11.15
CA LEU A 137 5.27 7.71 -12.12
C LEU A 137 5.81 6.64 -13.11
N ALA A 138 5.14 5.48 -13.21
CA ALA A 138 5.56 4.32 -14.00
C ALA A 138 7.03 3.92 -13.79
N SER A 139 7.48 3.88 -12.52
CA SER A 139 8.88 3.63 -12.13
C SER A 139 9.88 4.63 -12.73
N GLY A 140 9.50 5.91 -12.85
CA GLY A 140 10.35 6.99 -13.37
C GLY A 140 10.26 7.19 -14.89
N ARG A 141 9.41 6.43 -15.58
CA ARG A 141 9.20 6.55 -17.03
C ARG A 141 8.22 7.68 -17.41
N LEU A 142 7.44 8.19 -16.46
CA LEU A 142 6.57 9.34 -16.65
C LEU A 142 7.10 10.56 -15.94
N ALA A 143 6.98 11.73 -16.58
CA ALA A 143 7.31 13.00 -15.97
C ALA A 143 6.42 13.27 -14.74
N PRO A 144 6.97 13.62 -13.57
CA PRO A 144 6.17 13.87 -12.35
C PRO A 144 5.07 14.91 -12.55
N ALA A 145 5.33 15.96 -13.35
CA ALA A 145 4.38 17.04 -13.62
C ALA A 145 3.12 16.58 -14.39
N LEU A 146 3.17 15.43 -15.07
CA LEU A 146 2.00 14.83 -15.72
C LEU A 146 1.42 13.70 -14.87
N ALA A 147 2.28 12.85 -14.30
CA ALA A 147 1.89 11.68 -13.54
C ALA A 147 1.19 12.01 -12.23
N ILE A 148 1.73 12.95 -11.45
CA ILE A 148 1.19 13.27 -10.12
C ILE A 148 -0.23 13.83 -10.23
N PRO A 149 -0.50 14.90 -11.03
CA PRO A 149 -1.85 15.44 -11.17
C PRO A 149 -2.86 14.42 -11.69
N PHE A 150 -2.44 13.56 -12.63
CA PHE A 150 -3.30 12.51 -13.16
C PHE A 150 -3.75 11.52 -12.07
N VAL A 151 -2.84 11.08 -11.20
CA VAL A 151 -3.18 10.10 -10.16
C VAL A 151 -4.09 10.71 -9.10
N ILE A 152 -3.77 11.92 -8.62
CA ILE A 152 -4.50 12.54 -7.49
C ILE A 152 -5.81 13.21 -7.91
N SER A 153 -6.04 13.44 -9.20
CA SER A 153 -7.35 13.92 -9.68
C SER A 153 -8.46 12.87 -9.57
N ASN A 154 -8.11 11.59 -9.43
CA ASN A 154 -9.07 10.56 -9.10
C ASN A 154 -9.48 10.71 -7.63
N ARG A 155 -10.72 11.18 -7.39
CA ARG A 155 -11.28 11.46 -6.06
C ARG A 155 -11.28 10.28 -5.08
N PHE A 156 -11.11 9.04 -5.55
CA PHE A 156 -11.06 7.85 -4.71
C PHE A 156 -9.64 7.45 -4.33
N VAL A 157 -8.61 8.07 -4.91
CA VAL A 157 -7.22 7.88 -4.52
C VAL A 157 -6.94 8.64 -3.23
N SER A 158 -6.64 7.92 -2.15
CA SER A 158 -6.34 8.50 -0.83
C SER A 158 -4.88 8.93 -0.69
N SER A 159 -3.96 8.25 -1.39
CA SER A 159 -2.52 8.56 -1.32
C SER A 159 -1.78 8.03 -2.54
N LEU A 160 -0.75 8.76 -2.99
CA LEU A 160 0.22 8.30 -3.97
C LEU A 160 1.59 8.07 -3.29
N VAL A 161 2.13 6.85 -3.40
CA VAL A 161 3.47 6.52 -2.90
C VAL A 161 4.51 6.81 -3.98
N ILE A 162 5.42 7.75 -3.68
CA ILE A 162 6.57 8.07 -4.53
C ILE A 162 7.86 7.74 -3.78
N GLY A 163 8.65 6.83 -4.33
CA GLY A 163 9.97 6.48 -3.80
C GLY A 163 11.04 7.48 -4.25
N GLY A 164 11.99 7.77 -3.38
CA GLY A 164 13.16 8.60 -3.70
C GLY A 164 13.95 8.97 -2.45
N VAL A 165 15.24 9.26 -2.64
CA VAL A 165 16.14 9.75 -1.57
C VAL A 165 16.64 11.17 -1.83
N ASN A 166 16.37 11.72 -3.02
CA ASN A 166 16.76 13.08 -3.38
C ASN A 166 15.74 14.08 -2.84
N LEU A 167 16.17 14.93 -1.91
CA LEU A 167 15.31 15.93 -1.26
C LEU A 167 14.72 16.96 -2.22
N ALA A 168 15.45 17.34 -3.28
CA ALA A 168 14.94 18.27 -4.28
C ALA A 168 13.78 17.64 -5.07
N HIS A 169 13.92 16.37 -5.46
CA HIS A 169 12.84 15.64 -6.13
C HIS A 169 11.62 15.46 -5.22
N ILE A 170 11.84 15.13 -3.93
CA ILE A 170 10.75 15.03 -2.96
C ILE A 170 10.01 16.36 -2.82
N ARG A 171 10.74 17.48 -2.70
CA ARG A 171 10.15 18.82 -2.59
C ARG A 171 9.35 19.20 -3.85
N ALA A 172 9.90 18.93 -5.04
CA ALA A 172 9.23 19.19 -6.30
C ALA A 172 7.93 18.38 -6.44
N ASN A 173 7.95 17.11 -6.07
CA ASN A 173 6.77 16.25 -6.09
C ASN A 173 5.66 16.76 -5.15
N LEU A 174 6.03 17.22 -3.95
CA LEU A 174 5.09 17.81 -2.99
C LEU A 174 4.47 19.12 -3.52
N GLN A 175 5.27 19.97 -4.17
CA GLN A 175 4.77 21.21 -4.77
C GLN A 175 3.76 20.93 -5.88
N LEU A 176 4.04 19.95 -6.74
CA LEU A 176 3.12 19.51 -7.80
C LEU A 176 1.79 19.03 -7.21
N ALA A 177 1.84 18.15 -6.19
CA ALA A 177 0.62 17.68 -5.52
C ALA A 177 -0.19 18.83 -4.93
N ALA A 178 0.46 19.75 -4.19
CA ALA A 178 -0.22 20.88 -3.55
C ALA A 178 -0.78 21.92 -4.54
N SER A 179 -0.20 22.05 -5.74
CA SER A 179 -0.79 22.91 -6.79
C SER A 179 -2.03 22.29 -7.42
N SER A 180 -2.09 20.97 -7.54
CA SER A 180 -3.20 20.26 -8.16
C SER A 180 -4.44 20.17 -7.26
N ASP A 181 -4.25 19.97 -5.95
CA ASP A 181 -5.38 19.95 -5.00
C ASP A 181 -6.13 21.29 -4.97
N ARG A 182 -5.41 22.41 -5.12
CA ARG A 182 -6.00 23.77 -5.17
C ARG A 182 -6.81 24.06 -6.43
N LEU A 183 -6.63 23.27 -7.49
CA LEU A 183 -7.40 23.39 -8.73
C LEU A 183 -8.63 22.48 -8.75
N ALA A 184 -8.73 21.54 -7.80
CA ALA A 184 -9.79 20.55 -7.71
C ALA A 184 -10.85 20.85 -6.63
N GLY A 185 -10.63 21.89 -5.81
CA GLY A 185 -11.58 22.41 -4.81
C GLY A 185 -12.18 23.74 -5.23
#